data_AF-A0AAV6CGF2-F1
#
_entry.id   AF-A0AAV6CGF2-F1
#
_cell.length_a   1.000
_cell.length_b   1.000
_cell.length_c   1.000
_cell.angle_alpha   90.00
_cell.angle_beta   90.00
_cell.angle_gamma   90.00
#
_symmetry.space_group_name_H-M   'P 1'
#
loop_
_entity.id
_entity.type
_entity.pdbx_description
1 polymer ?
#
loop_
_entity_poly.entity_id
_entity_poly.type
_entity_poly.pdbx_seq_one_letter_code
_entity_poly.pdbx_strand_id
1 'polypeptide(L)'
;MKKLRELLAIMAILAVGAAMTGCGSDDDEPDNGGGTQTPQGNAPGSVQNQTFFFTPAGAATRSIVFSPSGNTYTIQSEGATAESGTYSYNVSSNNQNQATLSLSQTSPNAGEQSVVVLNFQSGNSGTYQLTRTPAGGGQSTTESGSFGTTNPGDNNNQNPTNQPTNNPNTNQPTNTNQNPTQLTVVGRNVQVQYNGGGQELFGFQQGGTFTSDFQPGAGGTYTEQASGTSAVTVNLDYNTPTAAANDTATLILTRTSDNGGTFTGNATYEGTQHNLSGNWSFAQ
;
A
#
# COMPACT_ATOMS: atom_id res chain seq x y z
N MET A 1 12.45 -6.42 -48.15
CA MET A 1 11.78 -5.10 -48.11
C MET A 1 12.30 -4.38 -46.86
N LYS A 2 13.49 -3.77 -46.84
CA LYS A 2 13.96 -2.56 -47.54
C LYS A 2 12.93 -1.43 -47.52
N LYS A 3 13.23 -0.45 -46.66
CA LYS A 3 12.87 0.97 -46.71
C LYS A 3 11.43 1.31 -46.34
N LEU A 4 11.27 2.05 -45.25
CA LEU A 4 10.72 3.41 -45.21
C LEU A 4 10.86 3.89 -43.76
N ARG A 5 11.76 4.85 -43.48
CA ARG A 5 11.47 6.30 -43.47
C ARG A 5 10.75 6.69 -42.17
N GLU A 6 11.43 7.49 -41.36
CA GLU A 6 11.02 8.89 -41.10
C GLU A 6 9.98 8.94 -39.99
N LEU A 7 9.92 9.88 -39.07
CA LEU A 7 10.64 11.10 -38.76
C LEU A 7 9.69 11.72 -37.74
N LEU A 8 10.12 11.99 -36.52
CA LEU A 8 9.65 13.18 -35.84
C LEU A 8 10.68 13.58 -34.80
N ALA A 9 11.63 14.38 -35.27
CA ALA A 9 12.23 15.41 -34.46
C ALA A 9 11.15 16.44 -34.12
N ILE A 10 11.02 16.81 -32.84
CA ILE A 10 10.47 18.11 -32.46
C ILE A 10 11.46 18.79 -31.51
N MET A 11 11.87 19.97 -31.99
CA MET A 11 12.46 21.15 -31.35
C MET A 11 12.33 21.21 -29.81
N ALA A 12 13.38 21.50 -29.04
CA ALA A 12 14.23 22.71 -29.01
C ALA A 12 13.52 23.99 -28.50
N ILE A 13 14.03 24.46 -27.34
CA ILE A 13 14.17 25.86 -26.89
C ILE A 13 13.00 26.52 -26.14
N LEU A 14 13.28 26.86 -24.87
CA LEU A 14 12.99 28.11 -24.13
C LEU A 14 13.50 27.87 -22.68
N ALA A 15 14.20 28.75 -21.95
CA ALA A 15 14.70 30.09 -22.17
C ALA A 15 15.79 30.38 -21.12
N VAL A 16 16.64 31.35 -21.43
CA VAL A 16 17.67 31.94 -20.57
C VAL A 16 17.07 32.74 -19.42
N GLY A 17 17.72 32.70 -18.25
CA GLY A 17 17.50 33.65 -17.14
C GLY A 17 18.76 33.74 -16.28
N ALA A 18 19.59 34.75 -16.55
CA ALA A 18 20.77 35.08 -15.78
C ALA A 18 20.43 35.93 -14.53
N ALA A 19 21.31 35.82 -13.54
CA ALA A 19 21.66 36.80 -12.50
C ALA A 19 20.59 37.26 -11.51
N MET A 20 20.79 36.93 -10.23
CA MET A 20 21.02 37.95 -9.20
C MET A 20 21.99 37.41 -8.14
N THR A 21 23.04 38.18 -7.91
CA THR A 21 23.92 38.16 -6.74
C THR A 21 23.12 38.44 -5.47
N GLY A 22 23.36 37.65 -4.42
CA GLY A 22 22.94 37.96 -3.05
C GLY A 22 24.04 37.57 -2.08
N CYS A 23 25.04 38.45 -1.93
CA CYS A 23 25.82 38.52 -0.69
C CYS A 23 24.96 39.25 0.35
N GLY A 24 24.92 38.71 1.57
CA GLY A 24 24.25 39.30 2.74
C GLY A 24 23.58 38.18 3.55
N SER A 25 23.87 37.96 4.82
CA SER A 25 24.72 38.67 5.76
C SER A 25 25.11 37.66 6.84
N ASP A 26 26.26 37.91 7.46
CA ASP A 26 26.66 37.30 8.72
C ASP A 26 25.58 37.58 9.77
N ASP A 27 24.95 36.53 10.29
CA ASP A 27 24.29 36.55 11.59
C ASP A 27 24.57 35.20 12.25
N ASP A 28 25.47 35.24 13.23
CA ASP A 28 25.82 34.16 14.15
C ASP A 28 24.59 33.80 15.01
N GLU A 29 23.61 33.10 14.45
CA GLU A 29 22.64 32.37 15.27
C GLU A 29 23.22 30.99 15.62
N PRO A 30 23.17 30.56 16.90
CA PRO A 30 23.55 29.22 17.26
C PRO A 30 22.63 28.24 16.53
N ASP A 31 23.25 27.47 15.64
CA ASP A 31 22.68 26.36 14.85
C ASP A 31 21.97 25.38 15.78
N ASN A 32 20.72 25.70 16.12
CA ASN A 32 19.81 24.79 16.78
C ASN A 32 19.24 23.94 15.65
N GLY A 33 20.07 23.00 15.19
CA GLY A 33 19.84 22.07 14.08
C GLY A 33 18.61 21.20 14.28
N GLY A 34 17.43 21.82 14.27
CA GLY A 34 16.15 21.22 14.04
C GLY A 34 16.01 20.94 12.56
N GLY A 35 16.92 20.13 12.01
CA GLY A 35 16.65 19.48 10.74
C GLY A 35 15.31 18.79 10.90
N THR A 36 14.30 19.27 10.16
CA THR A 36 13.02 18.58 10.04
C THR A 36 13.32 17.20 9.51
N GLN A 37 13.50 16.23 10.41
CA GLN A 37 13.53 14.84 10.04
C GLN A 37 12.14 14.57 9.47
N THR A 38 12.05 14.54 8.14
CA THR A 38 10.91 13.95 7.46
C THR A 38 10.68 12.60 8.13
N PRO A 39 9.48 12.32 8.66
CA PRO A 39 9.19 11.08 9.38
C PRO A 39 9.70 9.92 8.54
N GLN A 40 10.77 9.26 9.00
CA GLN A 40 11.34 8.14 8.28
C GLN A 40 10.42 6.94 8.52
N GLY A 41 9.75 6.50 7.46
CA GLY A 41 8.97 5.27 7.50
C GLY A 41 9.88 4.06 7.40
N ASN A 42 9.93 3.25 8.45
CA ASN A 42 10.56 1.94 8.38
C ASN A 42 9.89 1.09 7.29
N ALA A 43 10.71 0.34 6.56
CA ALA A 43 10.24 -0.70 5.66
C ALA A 43 9.43 -1.74 6.45
N PRO A 44 8.29 -2.22 5.93
CA PRO A 44 7.50 -3.23 6.59
C PRO A 44 8.30 -4.54 6.69
N GLY A 45 8.08 -5.34 7.72
CA GLY A 45 8.75 -6.64 7.87
C GLY A 45 8.38 -7.66 6.77
N SER A 46 7.26 -7.45 6.08
CA SER A 46 6.78 -8.29 4.98
C SER A 46 5.96 -7.46 3.98
N VAL A 47 5.95 -7.91 2.72
CA VAL A 47 5.10 -7.39 1.64
C VAL A 47 4.02 -8.39 1.21
N GLN A 48 3.91 -9.52 1.89
CA GLN A 48 2.90 -10.54 1.62
C GLN A 48 1.49 -9.94 1.77
N ASN A 49 0.56 -10.35 0.90
CA ASN A 49 -0.79 -9.80 0.84
C ASN A 49 -0.85 -8.26 0.64
N GLN A 50 0.16 -7.67 0.01
CA GLN A 50 0.15 -6.23 -0.32
C GLN A 50 0.05 -6.03 -1.83
N THR A 51 -0.57 -4.91 -2.20
CA THR A 51 -0.52 -4.36 -3.56
C THR A 51 0.25 -3.05 -3.51
N PHE A 52 1.24 -2.91 -4.38
CA PHE A 52 1.97 -1.67 -4.56
C PHE A 52 1.84 -1.16 -5.99
N PHE A 53 1.68 0.14 -6.14
CA PHE A 53 1.63 0.86 -7.39
C PHE A 53 2.97 1.54 -7.62
N PHE A 54 3.69 1.11 -8.65
CA PHE A 54 4.96 1.67 -9.07
C PHE A 54 4.71 2.64 -10.21
N THR A 55 5.15 3.89 -10.05
CA THR A 55 5.04 4.94 -11.06
C THR A 55 6.44 5.28 -11.56
N PRO A 56 6.90 4.69 -12.68
CA PRO A 56 8.20 5.02 -13.25
C PRO A 56 8.23 6.46 -13.76
N ALA A 57 9.41 7.08 -13.74
CA ALA A 57 9.58 8.42 -14.29
C ALA A 57 9.25 8.44 -15.80
N GLY A 58 8.17 9.12 -16.18
CA GLY A 58 7.76 9.28 -17.57
C GLY A 58 7.06 8.07 -18.19
N ALA A 59 6.59 7.10 -17.39
CA ALA A 59 5.81 5.96 -17.87
C ALA A 59 4.54 5.75 -17.04
N ALA A 60 3.63 4.92 -17.54
CA ALA A 60 2.39 4.58 -16.85
C ALA A 60 2.65 3.79 -15.56
N THR A 61 1.77 3.99 -14.58
CA THR A 61 1.79 3.23 -13.32
C THR A 61 1.50 1.75 -13.57
N ARG A 62 2.19 0.88 -12.83
CA ARG A 62 1.95 -0.57 -12.80
C ARG A 62 1.69 -1.03 -11.38
N SER A 63 0.84 -2.03 -11.20
CA SER A 63 0.60 -2.65 -9.90
C SER A 63 1.38 -3.94 -9.77
N ILE A 64 2.06 -4.14 -8.65
CA ILE A 64 2.55 -5.45 -8.21
C ILE A 64 1.65 -5.94 -7.08
N VAL A 65 1.16 -7.17 -7.19
CA VAL A 65 0.34 -7.83 -6.20
C VAL A 65 1.12 -9.02 -5.65
N PHE A 66 1.29 -9.07 -4.33
CA PHE A 66 1.92 -10.19 -3.65
C PHE A 66 0.86 -11.15 -3.15
N SER A 67 1.09 -12.44 -3.38
CA SER A 67 0.15 -13.48 -2.94
C SER A 67 -0.07 -13.44 -1.42
N PRO A 68 -1.28 -13.74 -0.94
CA PRO A 68 -1.55 -13.92 0.49
C PRO A 68 -0.82 -15.13 1.08
N SER A 69 -0.45 -16.10 0.26
CA SER A 69 0.29 -17.30 0.67
C SER A 69 1.45 -17.60 -0.28
N GLY A 70 2.59 -17.96 0.30
CA GLY A 70 3.81 -18.27 -0.44
C GLY A 70 4.48 -17.04 -1.05
N ASN A 71 5.45 -17.32 -1.92
CA ASN A 71 6.39 -16.33 -2.43
C ASN A 71 6.10 -16.00 -3.90
N THR A 72 4.85 -15.78 -4.28
CA THR A 72 4.46 -15.45 -5.66
C THR A 72 3.98 -14.01 -5.80
N TYR A 73 4.17 -13.44 -6.99
CA TYR A 73 3.72 -12.10 -7.33
C TYR A 73 3.10 -12.07 -8.73
N THR A 74 2.30 -11.03 -8.99
CA THR A 74 1.85 -10.64 -10.32
C THR A 74 2.08 -9.15 -10.55
N ILE A 75 2.55 -8.76 -11.73
CA ILE A 75 2.64 -7.38 -12.17
C ILE A 75 1.65 -7.16 -13.30
N GLN A 76 0.79 -6.16 -13.13
CA GLN A 76 -0.12 -5.69 -14.16
C GLN A 76 0.30 -4.30 -14.61
N SER A 77 0.50 -4.13 -15.92
CA SER A 77 0.63 -2.83 -16.56
C SER A 77 -0.53 -2.64 -17.53
N GLU A 78 -0.97 -1.40 -17.71
CA GLU A 78 -2.05 -1.10 -18.66
C GLU A 78 -1.59 -1.43 -20.09
N GLY A 79 -2.40 -2.21 -20.82
CA GLY A 79 -2.11 -2.58 -22.21
C GLY A 79 -0.97 -3.60 -22.42
N ALA A 80 -0.40 -4.17 -21.36
CA ALA A 80 0.63 -5.20 -21.45
C ALA A 80 0.17 -6.55 -20.88
N THR A 81 0.81 -7.64 -21.33
CA THR A 81 0.62 -8.97 -20.75
C THR A 81 1.04 -8.96 -19.28
N ALA A 82 0.21 -9.56 -18.42
CA ALA A 82 0.54 -9.72 -17.00
C ALA A 82 1.83 -10.54 -16.83
N GLU A 83 2.71 -10.04 -15.97
CA GLU A 83 3.92 -10.73 -15.54
C GLU A 83 3.64 -11.47 -14.23
N SER A 84 4.22 -12.65 -14.05
CA SER A 84 4.12 -13.39 -12.80
C SER A 84 5.40 -14.16 -12.50
N GLY A 85 5.60 -14.46 -11.22
CA GLY A 85 6.81 -15.13 -10.78
C GLY A 85 6.88 -15.37 -9.28
N THR A 86 8.09 -15.59 -8.78
CA THR A 86 8.38 -15.69 -7.36
C THR A 86 9.17 -14.49 -6.85
N TYR A 87 9.05 -14.18 -5.57
CA TYR A 87 9.77 -13.07 -4.96
C TYR A 87 10.51 -13.45 -3.68
N SER A 88 11.53 -12.66 -3.35
CA SER A 88 12.08 -12.60 -2.00
C SER A 88 12.18 -11.14 -1.56
N TYR A 89 11.92 -10.88 -0.28
CA TYR A 89 11.90 -9.55 0.29
C TYR A 89 12.81 -9.51 1.52
N ASN A 90 13.72 -8.55 1.56
CA ASN A 90 14.68 -8.41 2.65
C ASN A 90 14.80 -6.93 3.04
N VAL A 91 14.44 -6.62 4.29
CA VAL A 91 14.72 -5.30 4.88
C VAL A 91 16.23 -5.20 5.15
N SER A 92 16.83 -4.06 4.81
CA SER A 92 18.25 -3.83 5.00
C SER A 92 18.60 -3.79 6.49
N SER A 93 19.60 -4.56 6.90
CA SER A 93 20.11 -4.56 8.27
C SER A 93 20.75 -3.23 8.67
N ASN A 94 21.19 -2.44 7.69
CA ASN A 94 21.95 -1.21 7.90
C ASN A 94 21.10 0.06 7.70
N ASN A 95 19.91 -0.08 7.13
CA ASN A 95 18.96 1.03 6.92
C ASN A 95 17.54 0.49 6.96
N GLN A 96 16.85 0.70 8.08
CA GLN A 96 15.49 0.18 8.28
C GLN A 96 14.45 0.78 7.32
N ASN A 97 14.76 1.88 6.64
CA ASN A 97 13.88 2.46 5.60
C ASN A 97 14.13 1.86 4.22
N GLN A 98 15.08 0.93 4.08
CA GLN A 98 15.41 0.32 2.81
C GLN A 98 15.06 -1.16 2.80
N ALA A 99 14.50 -1.64 1.69
CA ALA A 99 14.35 -3.07 1.45
C ALA A 99 14.70 -3.43 0.01
N THR A 100 15.14 -4.66 -0.18
CA THR A 100 15.41 -5.24 -1.49
C THR A 100 14.36 -6.30 -1.78
N LEU A 101 13.66 -6.12 -2.90
CA LEU A 101 12.72 -7.07 -3.46
C LEU A 101 13.37 -7.70 -4.69
N SER A 102 13.66 -9.00 -4.63
CA SER A 102 14.14 -9.76 -5.79
C SER A 102 12.98 -10.50 -6.41
N LEU A 103 12.77 -10.34 -7.71
CA LEU A 103 11.73 -11.03 -8.46
C LEU A 103 12.36 -12.00 -9.46
N SER A 104 11.83 -13.21 -9.52
CA SER A 104 12.17 -14.21 -10.53
C SER A 104 10.94 -14.51 -11.36
N GLN A 105 10.99 -14.11 -12.63
CA GLN A 105 9.84 -14.19 -13.53
C GLN A 105 9.66 -15.61 -14.07
N THR A 106 8.42 -16.10 -14.04
CA THR A 106 8.02 -17.39 -14.63
C THR A 106 7.19 -17.19 -15.90
N SER A 107 6.54 -16.03 -16.07
CA SER A 107 5.77 -15.68 -17.27
C SER A 107 5.70 -14.15 -17.46
N PRO A 108 5.65 -13.63 -18.70
CA PRO A 108 5.91 -14.33 -19.96
C PRO A 108 7.39 -14.66 -20.21
N ASN A 109 8.33 -13.95 -19.57
CA ASN A 109 9.76 -14.10 -19.81
C ASN A 109 10.43 -14.96 -18.73
N ALA A 110 10.25 -16.28 -18.80
CA ALA A 110 10.81 -17.19 -17.80
C ALA A 110 12.33 -17.05 -17.67
N GLY A 111 12.81 -16.88 -16.43
CA GLY A 111 14.24 -16.74 -16.10
C GLY A 111 14.76 -15.29 -16.14
N GLU A 112 13.92 -14.32 -16.46
CA GLU A 112 14.24 -12.90 -16.23
C GLU A 112 14.26 -12.62 -14.73
N GLN A 113 15.30 -11.90 -14.28
CA GLN A 113 15.51 -11.58 -12.88
C GLN A 113 15.43 -10.06 -12.68
N SER A 114 14.66 -9.63 -11.69
CA SER A 114 14.55 -8.22 -11.34
C SER A 114 14.98 -7.98 -9.91
N VAL A 115 15.67 -6.87 -9.66
CA VAL A 115 16.01 -6.41 -8.32
C VAL A 115 15.44 -5.01 -8.15
N VAL A 116 14.57 -4.84 -7.17
CA VAL A 116 13.97 -3.57 -6.80
C VAL A 116 14.51 -3.15 -5.45
N VAL A 117 15.22 -2.02 -5.42
CA VAL A 117 15.61 -1.35 -4.18
C VAL A 117 14.54 -0.33 -3.84
N LEU A 118 13.90 -0.51 -2.68
CA LEU A 118 12.84 0.34 -2.17
C LEU A 118 13.40 1.21 -1.06
N ASN A 119 13.20 2.52 -1.16
CA ASN A 119 13.49 3.48 -0.09
C ASN A 119 12.16 4.05 0.40
N PHE A 120 11.73 3.58 1.57
CA PHE A 120 10.50 3.98 2.23
C PHE A 120 10.66 5.40 2.80
N GLN A 121 9.74 6.26 2.41
CA GLN A 121 9.55 7.58 3.02
C GLN A 121 8.43 7.51 4.06
N SER A 122 7.48 6.61 3.87
CA SER A 122 6.48 6.18 4.85
C SER A 122 6.38 4.66 4.80
N GLY A 123 5.70 4.01 5.75
CA GLY A 123 5.52 2.55 5.73
C GLY A 123 4.82 2.00 4.47
N ASN A 124 4.17 2.88 3.69
CA ASN A 124 3.36 2.52 2.53
C ASN A 124 3.78 3.21 1.23
N SER A 125 4.80 4.08 1.25
CA SER A 125 5.21 4.85 0.06
C SER A 125 6.68 5.24 0.08
N GLY A 126 7.22 5.50 -1.09
CA GLY A 126 8.59 5.97 -1.22
C GLY A 126 9.08 6.01 -2.65
N THR A 127 10.39 5.83 -2.81
CA THR A 127 11.06 5.78 -4.10
C THR A 127 11.64 4.40 -4.36
N TYR A 128 11.78 4.05 -5.63
CA TYR A 128 12.38 2.78 -6.00
C TYR A 128 13.39 2.92 -7.13
N GLN A 129 14.29 1.94 -7.19
CA GLN A 129 15.14 1.67 -8.34
C GLN A 129 15.00 0.20 -8.71
N LEU A 130 14.55 -0.07 -9.94
CA LEU A 130 14.38 -1.42 -10.46
C LEU A 130 15.44 -1.68 -11.52
N THR A 131 16.17 -2.78 -11.37
CA THR A 131 17.08 -3.32 -12.38
C THR A 131 16.54 -4.65 -12.89
N ARG A 132 16.29 -4.75 -14.20
CA ARG A 132 15.89 -5.98 -14.89
C ARG A 132 17.08 -6.59 -15.62
N THR A 133 17.26 -7.89 -15.47
CA THR A 133 18.30 -8.68 -16.14
C THR A 133 17.63 -9.77 -16.99
N PRO A 134 17.71 -9.67 -18.32
CA PRO A 134 17.10 -10.65 -19.22
C PRO A 134 17.62 -12.07 -19.00
N ALA A 135 16.75 -13.05 -19.23
CA ALA A 135 17.15 -14.45 -19.30
C ALA A 135 18.29 -14.63 -20.33
N GLY A 136 19.35 -15.36 -19.95
CA GLY A 136 20.50 -15.60 -20.82
C GLY A 136 21.60 -14.53 -20.81
N GLY A 137 21.53 -13.55 -19.89
CA GLY A 137 22.65 -12.61 -19.65
C GLY A 137 22.71 -11.43 -20.62
N GLY A 138 21.57 -11.00 -21.16
CA GLY A 138 21.48 -9.77 -21.93
C GLY A 138 21.80 -8.52 -21.10
N GLN A 139 21.94 -7.36 -21.77
CA GLN A 139 22.20 -6.11 -21.08
C GLN A 139 21.06 -5.76 -20.11
N SER A 140 21.40 -5.52 -18.85
CA SER A 140 20.43 -5.10 -17.83
C SER A 140 19.90 -3.69 -18.12
N THR A 141 18.65 -3.46 -17.76
CA THR A 141 18.00 -2.14 -17.82
C THR A 141 17.67 -1.67 -16.41
N THR A 142 17.76 -0.36 -16.18
CA THR A 142 17.42 0.24 -14.88
C THR A 142 16.37 1.32 -15.09
N GLU A 143 15.39 1.34 -14.21
CA GLU A 143 14.38 2.39 -14.11
C GLU A 143 14.22 2.84 -12.66
N SER A 144 13.65 4.02 -12.46
CA SER A 144 13.39 4.57 -11.14
C SER A 144 12.08 5.34 -11.12
N GLY A 145 11.53 5.54 -9.93
CA GLY A 145 10.29 6.27 -9.75
C GLY A 145 9.80 6.26 -8.31
N SER A 146 8.50 6.49 -8.14
CA SER A 146 7.83 6.41 -6.84
C SER A 146 6.99 5.15 -6.73
N PHE A 147 6.73 4.73 -5.50
CA PHE A 147 5.77 3.67 -5.20
C PHE A 147 4.84 4.05 -4.06
N GLY A 148 3.65 3.45 -4.04
CA GLY A 148 2.66 3.61 -2.97
C GLY A 148 1.70 2.43 -2.90
N THR A 149 0.93 2.27 -1.83
CA THR A 149 -0.14 1.24 -1.75
C THR A 149 -1.48 1.73 -2.30
N THR A 150 -1.59 3.01 -2.69
CA THR A 150 -2.77 3.60 -3.31
C THR A 150 -2.56 3.79 -4.81
N ASN A 151 -3.60 3.51 -5.59
CA ASN A 151 -3.58 3.74 -7.03
C ASN A 151 -3.57 5.25 -7.33
N PRO A 152 -2.59 5.78 -8.07
CA PRO A 152 -2.55 7.20 -8.44
C PRO A 152 -3.77 7.65 -9.27
N GLY A 153 -4.41 6.73 -10.00
CA GLY A 153 -5.56 7.01 -10.87
C GLY A 153 -6.89 7.24 -10.14
N ASP A 154 -6.99 6.89 -8.85
CA ASP A 154 -8.22 7.09 -8.06
C ASP A 154 -8.30 8.50 -7.44
N ASN A 155 -7.29 9.35 -7.69
CA ASN A 155 -7.34 10.76 -7.32
C ASN A 155 -8.20 11.54 -8.32
N ASN A 156 -9.50 11.61 -8.02
CA ASN A 156 -10.35 12.65 -8.57
C ASN A 156 -9.86 14.00 -8.03
N ASN A 157 -9.04 14.69 -8.84
CA ASN A 157 -8.64 16.10 -8.71
C ASN A 157 -7.83 16.50 -7.47
N GLN A 158 -6.51 16.25 -7.47
CA GLN A 158 -5.56 17.21 -6.88
C GLN A 158 -4.30 17.32 -7.75
N ASN A 159 -4.30 18.35 -8.59
CA ASN A 159 -3.12 18.86 -9.28
C ASN A 159 -2.24 19.61 -8.26
N PRO A 160 -0.98 19.20 -7.98
CA PRO A 160 -0.08 20.02 -7.20
C PRO A 160 0.64 20.97 -8.17
N THR A 161 -0.02 22.05 -8.56
CA THR A 161 0.73 23.21 -9.06
C THR A 161 1.46 23.82 -7.88
N ASN A 162 2.77 23.55 -7.80
CA ASN A 162 3.70 24.28 -6.96
C ASN A 162 3.64 25.78 -7.32
N GLN A 163 2.92 26.55 -6.52
CA GLN A 163 3.04 28.01 -6.48
C GLN A 163 3.50 28.40 -5.07
N PRO A 164 4.63 29.11 -4.92
CA PRO A 164 5.10 29.53 -3.61
C PRO A 164 4.23 30.70 -3.14
N THR A 165 3.44 30.49 -2.09
CA THR A 165 2.84 31.59 -1.33
C THR A 165 3.61 31.75 -0.02
N ASN A 166 4.45 32.78 0.01
CA ASN A 166 5.02 33.31 1.24
C ASN A 166 3.89 33.90 2.07
N ASN A 167 3.57 33.29 3.20
CA ASN A 167 2.90 33.96 4.30
C ASN A 167 3.43 33.42 5.63
N PRO A 168 4.11 34.24 6.46
CA PRO A 168 4.59 33.80 7.74
C PRO A 168 3.47 33.90 8.79
N ASN A 169 3.32 32.83 9.56
CA ASN A 169 2.77 32.82 10.91
C ASN A 169 1.24 32.83 11.08
N THR A 170 0.68 31.64 11.31
CA THR A 170 -0.18 31.37 12.47
C THR A 170 -0.08 29.89 12.83
N ASN A 171 0.14 29.58 14.11
CA ASN A 171 0.06 28.26 14.72
C ASN A 171 -0.97 27.33 14.04
N GLN A 172 -0.49 26.38 13.26
CA GLN A 172 -1.30 25.34 12.64
C GLN A 172 -0.88 23.98 13.22
N PRO A 173 -1.82 23.13 13.67
CA PRO A 173 -1.50 21.83 14.24
C PRO A 173 -0.74 20.97 13.24
N THR A 174 0.20 20.17 13.76
CA THR A 174 1.01 19.19 13.03
C THR A 174 0.22 18.50 11.93
N ASN A 175 0.52 18.86 10.68
CA ASN A 175 -0.13 18.33 9.50
C ASN A 175 0.41 16.92 9.21
N THR A 176 -0.14 15.90 9.87
CA THR A 176 -0.02 14.50 9.46
C THR A 176 -0.89 14.28 8.23
N ASN A 177 -0.45 14.81 7.09
CA ASN A 177 -1.10 14.59 5.80
C ASN A 177 -0.78 13.18 5.26
N GLN A 178 -0.93 12.16 6.10
CA GLN A 178 -1.17 10.81 5.58
C GLN A 178 -2.63 10.83 5.16
N ASN A 179 -2.87 10.90 3.85
CA ASN A 179 -4.20 10.64 3.31
C ASN A 179 -4.57 9.23 3.80
N PRO A 180 -5.50 9.07 4.76
CA PRO A 180 -5.65 7.82 5.46
C PRO A 180 -6.07 6.77 4.44
N THR A 181 -5.17 5.81 4.19
CA THR A 181 -5.46 4.68 3.31
C THR A 181 -6.74 4.04 3.79
N GLN A 182 -7.71 3.91 2.87
CA GLN A 182 -9.03 3.38 3.16
C GLN A 182 -8.91 2.10 4.00
N LEU A 183 -9.66 2.03 5.09
CA LEU A 183 -9.70 0.82 5.90
C LEU A 183 -10.30 -0.34 5.09
N THR A 184 -9.52 -1.40 4.93
CA THR A 184 -9.92 -2.66 4.31
C THR A 184 -9.52 -3.81 5.22
N VAL A 185 -10.33 -4.87 5.23
CA VAL A 185 -10.01 -6.13 5.92
C VAL A 185 -9.50 -7.20 4.97
N VAL A 186 -9.56 -6.98 3.66
CA VAL A 186 -9.24 -8.00 2.65
C VAL A 186 -7.81 -8.54 2.81
N GLY A 187 -7.72 -9.87 2.93
CA GLY A 187 -6.45 -10.58 3.09
C GLY A 187 -5.81 -10.45 4.48
N ARG A 188 -6.49 -9.84 5.45
CA ARG A 188 -5.93 -9.57 6.79
C ARG A 188 -6.56 -10.46 7.85
N ASN A 189 -5.78 -10.68 8.91
CA ASN A 189 -6.28 -11.24 10.16
C ASN A 189 -6.74 -10.10 11.06
N VAL A 190 -8.00 -10.12 11.50
CA VAL A 190 -8.60 -9.13 12.38
C VAL A 190 -9.02 -9.83 13.66
N GLN A 191 -8.42 -9.42 14.78
CA GLN A 191 -8.85 -9.86 16.10
C GLN A 191 -9.85 -8.85 16.66
N VAL A 192 -11.03 -9.31 17.04
CA VAL A 192 -12.02 -8.51 17.79
C VAL A 192 -12.02 -8.95 19.25
N GLN A 193 -12.22 -7.99 20.16
CA GLN A 193 -12.36 -8.19 21.60
C GLN A 193 -13.69 -7.59 22.02
N TYR A 194 -14.61 -8.43 22.49
CA TYR A 194 -15.97 -8.03 22.81
C TYR A 194 -16.07 -7.33 24.17
N ASN A 195 -16.90 -6.29 24.25
CA ASN A 195 -17.33 -5.71 25.51
C ASN A 195 -18.15 -6.76 26.27
N GLY A 196 -17.73 -7.11 27.49
CA GLY A 196 -18.31 -8.23 28.25
C GLY A 196 -17.46 -9.50 28.25
N GLY A 197 -16.35 -9.50 27.51
CA GLY A 197 -15.38 -10.60 27.47
C GLY A 197 -15.53 -11.47 26.23
N GLY A 198 -14.48 -12.25 25.96
CA GLY A 198 -14.36 -13.03 24.73
C GLY A 198 -13.59 -12.28 23.63
N GLN A 199 -13.02 -13.06 22.73
CA GLN A 199 -12.32 -12.59 21.56
C GLN A 199 -12.59 -13.54 20.39
N GLU A 200 -12.49 -13.03 19.18
CA GLU A 200 -12.61 -13.83 17.95
C GLU A 200 -11.59 -13.30 16.93
N LEU A 201 -10.92 -14.21 16.25
CA LEU A 201 -9.96 -13.95 15.19
C LEU A 201 -10.59 -14.30 13.85
N PHE A 202 -10.76 -13.28 13.02
CA PHE A 202 -11.19 -13.43 11.64
C PHE A 202 -9.99 -13.45 10.71
N GLY A 203 -9.92 -14.43 9.81
CA GLY A 203 -8.99 -14.46 8.69
C GLY A 203 -9.73 -14.15 7.39
N PHE A 204 -9.66 -12.91 6.91
CA PHE A 204 -10.32 -12.48 5.68
C PHE A 204 -9.45 -12.81 4.47
N GLN A 205 -10.00 -13.51 3.49
CA GLN A 205 -9.28 -13.93 2.29
C GLN A 205 -9.69 -13.10 1.08
N GLN A 206 -8.77 -12.93 0.13
CA GLN A 206 -9.15 -12.40 -1.18
C GLN A 206 -10.17 -13.32 -1.85
N GLY A 207 -11.23 -12.74 -2.42
CA GLY A 207 -12.34 -13.51 -3.00
C GLY A 207 -13.59 -13.59 -2.12
N GLY A 208 -13.62 -12.92 -0.97
CA GLY A 208 -14.84 -12.76 -0.18
C GLY A 208 -15.16 -13.95 0.72
N THR A 209 -14.14 -14.71 1.14
CA THR A 209 -14.28 -15.79 2.15
C THR A 209 -13.55 -15.41 3.43
N PHE A 210 -14.03 -15.92 4.57
CA PHE A 210 -13.35 -15.72 5.84
C PHE A 210 -13.31 -17.00 6.68
N THR A 211 -12.33 -17.08 7.58
CA THR A 211 -12.27 -18.08 8.66
C THR A 211 -12.47 -17.37 10.00
N SER A 212 -13.03 -18.08 10.98
CA SER A 212 -13.17 -17.63 12.36
C SER A 212 -12.63 -18.69 13.33
N ASP A 213 -12.07 -18.27 14.46
CA ASP A 213 -11.66 -19.16 15.55
C ASP A 213 -12.73 -19.36 16.64
N PHE A 214 -13.93 -18.78 16.47
CA PHE A 214 -15.06 -18.94 17.41
C PHE A 214 -15.35 -20.42 17.70
N GLN A 215 -15.19 -21.27 16.69
CA GLN A 215 -15.16 -22.72 16.82
C GLN A 215 -14.30 -23.33 15.72
N PRO A 216 -13.78 -24.56 15.90
CA PRO A 216 -12.96 -25.22 14.90
C PRO A 216 -13.65 -25.32 13.53
N GLY A 217 -13.03 -24.75 12.50
CA GLY A 217 -13.56 -24.76 11.14
C GLY A 217 -14.70 -23.76 10.87
N ALA A 218 -14.92 -22.80 11.79
CA ALA A 218 -15.85 -21.71 11.53
C ALA A 218 -15.40 -20.87 10.35
N GLY A 219 -16.34 -20.52 9.48
CA GLY A 219 -16.05 -19.74 8.30
C GLY A 219 -17.29 -19.44 7.46
N GLY A 220 -17.06 -18.67 6.40
CA GLY A 220 -18.15 -18.12 5.63
C GLY A 220 -17.72 -17.28 4.44
N THR A 221 -18.69 -16.54 3.91
CA THR A 221 -18.45 -15.48 2.94
C THR A 221 -18.56 -14.12 3.60
N TYR A 222 -17.87 -13.13 3.06
CA TYR A 222 -17.99 -11.75 3.51
C TYR A 222 -18.06 -10.78 2.35
N THR A 223 -18.69 -9.64 2.62
CA THR A 223 -18.57 -8.43 1.80
C THR A 223 -18.01 -7.31 2.66
N GLU A 224 -17.22 -6.43 2.06
CA GLU A 224 -16.80 -5.19 2.71
C GLU A 224 -17.36 -3.98 1.95
N GLN A 225 -17.82 -3.00 2.71
CA GLN A 225 -18.22 -1.70 2.21
C GLN A 225 -17.51 -0.64 3.04
N ALA A 226 -16.58 0.06 2.40
CA ALA A 226 -15.91 1.17 3.06
C ALA A 226 -16.91 2.32 3.33
N SER A 227 -16.74 2.95 4.49
CA SER A 227 -17.49 4.12 4.91
C SER A 227 -16.50 5.24 5.24
N GLY A 228 -16.14 6.01 4.21
CA GLY A 228 -15.04 6.97 4.29
C GLY A 228 -13.66 6.29 4.41
N THR A 229 -12.71 6.98 5.01
CA THR A 229 -11.32 6.52 5.13
C THR A 229 -11.05 5.71 6.39
N SER A 230 -11.84 5.95 7.43
CA SER A 230 -11.59 5.44 8.79
C SER A 230 -12.55 4.35 9.21
N ALA A 231 -13.54 3.99 8.40
CA ALA A 231 -14.48 2.93 8.75
C ALA A 231 -14.74 1.97 7.59
N VAL A 232 -15.00 0.71 7.94
CA VAL A 232 -15.44 -0.33 7.02
C VAL A 232 -16.57 -1.14 7.66
N THR A 233 -17.62 -1.38 6.88
CA THR A 233 -18.69 -2.30 7.23
C THR A 233 -18.38 -3.66 6.60
N VAL A 234 -18.33 -4.70 7.42
CA VAL A 234 -18.08 -6.08 7.02
C VAL A 234 -19.35 -6.87 7.30
N ASN A 235 -19.97 -7.43 6.26
CA ASN A 235 -21.09 -8.36 6.43
C ASN A 235 -20.55 -9.77 6.28
N LEU A 236 -20.79 -10.61 7.28
CA LEU A 236 -20.35 -11.98 7.43
C LEU A 236 -21.58 -12.90 7.29
N ASP A 237 -21.48 -13.89 6.43
CA ASP A 237 -22.45 -14.98 6.30
C ASP A 237 -21.75 -16.30 6.64
N TYR A 238 -22.03 -16.86 7.82
CA TYR A 238 -21.42 -18.12 8.25
C TYR A 238 -22.09 -19.29 7.52
N ASN A 239 -21.25 -20.16 6.94
CA ASN A 239 -21.70 -21.37 6.25
C ASN A 239 -21.05 -22.64 6.80
N THR A 240 -20.02 -22.52 7.64
CA THR A 240 -19.40 -23.64 8.35
C THR A 240 -19.10 -23.30 9.80
N PRO A 241 -19.16 -24.30 10.71
CA PRO A 241 -19.78 -25.62 10.54
C PRO A 241 -21.31 -25.52 10.41
N THR A 242 -22.00 -26.63 10.08
CA THR A 242 -23.47 -26.65 9.91
C THR A 242 -24.23 -26.09 11.12
N ALA A 243 -23.67 -26.21 12.33
CA ALA A 243 -24.24 -25.66 13.54
C ALA A 243 -24.29 -24.11 13.56
N ALA A 244 -23.42 -23.44 12.80
CA ALA A 244 -23.43 -22.00 12.58
C ALA A 244 -23.91 -21.61 11.18
N ALA A 245 -24.34 -22.59 10.37
CA ALA A 245 -24.89 -22.29 9.05
C ALA A 245 -26.17 -21.47 9.25
N ASN A 246 -26.25 -20.34 8.55
CA ASN A 246 -27.29 -19.30 8.64
C ASN A 246 -27.09 -18.23 9.72
N ASP A 247 -26.02 -18.31 10.52
CA ASP A 247 -25.64 -17.18 11.36
C ASP A 247 -25.09 -16.06 10.48
N THR A 248 -25.44 -14.82 10.79
CA THR A 248 -25.00 -13.63 10.05
C THR A 248 -24.48 -12.60 11.03
N ALA A 249 -23.49 -11.82 10.61
CA ALA A 249 -23.01 -10.71 11.41
C ALA A 249 -22.65 -9.51 10.55
N THR A 250 -22.99 -8.31 11.02
CA THR A 250 -22.52 -7.06 10.44
C THR A 250 -21.61 -6.39 11.47
N LEU A 251 -20.34 -6.18 11.10
CA LEU A 251 -19.36 -5.47 11.90
C LEU A 251 -19.04 -4.13 11.25
N ILE A 252 -19.05 -3.06 12.01
CA ILE A 252 -18.60 -1.72 11.60
C ILE A 252 -17.30 -1.46 12.34
N LEU A 253 -16.18 -1.64 11.66
CA LEU A 253 -14.85 -1.39 12.22
C LEU A 253 -14.51 0.09 11.99
N THR A 254 -14.20 0.80 13.06
CA THR A 254 -13.76 2.20 13.04
C THR A 254 -12.31 2.27 13.51
N ARG A 255 -11.44 2.82 12.67
CA ARG A 255 -10.02 3.02 12.94
C ARG A 255 -9.81 4.15 13.94
N THR A 256 -9.04 3.87 14.99
CA THR A 256 -8.51 4.90 15.91
C THR A 256 -6.98 4.91 15.94
N SER A 257 -6.34 3.90 15.34
CA SER A 257 -4.88 3.78 15.15
C SER A 257 -4.57 3.00 13.87
N ASP A 258 -3.32 2.98 13.41
CA ASP A 258 -2.93 2.28 12.17
C ASP A 258 -3.27 0.79 12.19
N ASN A 259 -3.21 0.16 13.37
CA ASN A 259 -3.37 -1.28 13.54
C ASN A 259 -4.62 -1.69 14.35
N GLY A 260 -5.56 -0.77 14.55
CA GLY A 260 -6.77 -1.10 15.30
C GLY A 260 -7.73 0.05 15.55
N GLY A 261 -8.80 -0.27 16.27
CA GLY A 261 -9.73 0.72 16.78
C GLY A 261 -10.92 0.09 17.47
N THR A 262 -12.09 0.69 17.30
CA THR A 262 -13.34 0.25 17.93
C THR A 262 -14.25 -0.38 16.89
N PHE A 263 -15.12 -1.31 17.30
CA PHE A 263 -16.18 -1.81 16.43
C PHE A 263 -17.53 -1.82 17.12
N THR A 264 -18.57 -1.75 16.31
CA THR A 264 -19.97 -2.01 16.68
C THR A 264 -20.57 -2.96 15.66
N GLY A 265 -21.61 -3.70 16.02
CA GLY A 265 -22.23 -4.60 15.05
C GLY A 265 -23.49 -5.26 15.58
N ASN A 266 -24.07 -6.10 14.74
CA ASN A 266 -25.14 -7.00 15.11
C ASN A 266 -24.80 -8.39 14.60
N ALA A 267 -25.09 -9.43 15.37
CA ALA A 267 -25.05 -10.81 14.89
C ALA A 267 -26.39 -11.49 15.14
N THR A 268 -26.78 -12.38 14.24
CA THR A 268 -27.86 -13.33 14.48
C THR A 268 -27.23 -14.68 14.74
N TYR A 269 -27.40 -15.20 15.95
CA TYR A 269 -26.94 -16.52 16.36
C TYR A 269 -28.15 -17.35 16.78
N GLU A 270 -28.33 -18.53 16.18
CA GLU A 270 -29.46 -19.43 16.49
C GLU A 270 -30.84 -18.71 16.40
N GLY A 271 -30.97 -17.76 15.47
CA GLY A 271 -32.18 -16.97 15.28
C GLY A 271 -32.41 -15.83 16.28
N THR A 272 -31.48 -15.60 17.22
CA THR A 272 -31.52 -14.49 18.16
C THR A 272 -30.55 -13.39 17.74
N GLN A 273 -31.00 -12.14 17.76
CA GLN A 273 -30.15 -10.99 17.45
C GLN A 273 -29.37 -10.54 18.70
N HIS A 274 -28.07 -10.32 18.52
CA HIS A 274 -27.12 -9.83 19.51
C HIS A 274 -26.48 -8.54 19.02
N ASN A 275 -26.44 -7.53 19.89
CA ASN A 275 -25.66 -6.32 19.63
C ASN A 275 -24.21 -6.56 20.03
N LEU A 276 -23.27 -6.25 19.14
CA LEU A 276 -21.85 -6.42 19.35
C LEU A 276 -21.17 -5.06 19.50
N SER A 277 -20.20 -4.97 20.39
CA SER A 277 -19.30 -3.80 20.47
C SER A 277 -17.99 -4.20 21.12
N GLY A 278 -16.93 -3.44 20.84
CA GLY A 278 -15.64 -3.67 21.47
C GLY A 278 -14.49 -3.01 20.72
N ASN A 279 -13.30 -3.60 20.85
CA ASN A 279 -12.08 -3.16 20.17
C ASN A 279 -11.68 -4.18 19.10
N TRP A 280 -10.96 -3.74 18.08
CA TRP A 280 -10.37 -4.61 17.07
C TRP A 280 -8.91 -4.22 16.80
N SER A 281 -8.12 -5.19 16.37
CA SER A 281 -6.75 -4.98 15.91
C SER A 281 -6.40 -5.92 14.75
N PHE A 282 -5.49 -5.51 13.89
CA PHE A 282 -4.87 -6.46 12.95
C PHE A 282 -3.94 -7.40 13.74
N ALA A 283 -4.13 -8.71 13.61
CA ALA A 283 -3.22 -9.68 14.18
C ALA A 283 -1.92 -9.70 13.36
N GLN A 284 -0.77 -9.67 14.06
CA GLN A 284 0.56 -9.77 13.46
C GLN A 284 0.91 -11.22 13.12
#